data_AF-A0A7L9GAY9-F1
#
_entry.id   AF-A0A7L9GAY9-F1
#
_cell.length_a   1.000
_cell.length_b   1.000
_cell.length_c   1.000
_cell.angle_alpha   90.00
_cell.angle_beta   90.00
_cell.angle_gamma   90.00
#
_symmetry.space_group_name_H-M   'P 1'
#
loop_
_entity.id
_entity.type
_entity.pdbx_description
1 polymer ?
#
loop_
_entity_poly.entity_id
_entity_poly.type
_entity_poly.pdbx_seq_one_letter_code
_entity_poly.pdbx_strand_id
1 'polypeptide(L)'
;MSIASIALRHGINANLVRKWIPLYRDRQPDALPAFVPLTMKPESAQPTLAHIEIPFKQHTLTVTWPTVDPDGCARFIRGLVK
;
A
#
# COMPACT_ATOMS: atom_id res chain seq x y z
N MET A 1 -5.81 25.78 -15.54
CA MET A 1 -5.53 24.68 -14.57
C MET A 1 -5.46 25.30 -13.17
N SER A 2 -6.27 24.86 -12.21
CA SER A 2 -6.29 25.45 -10.85
C SER A 2 -5.34 24.70 -9.90
N ILE A 3 -4.81 25.41 -8.88
CA ILE A 3 -3.98 24.83 -7.81
C ILE A 3 -4.68 23.65 -7.13
N ALA A 4 -6.00 23.77 -6.89
CA ALA A 4 -6.79 22.71 -6.27
C ALA A 4 -6.87 21.47 -7.17
N SER A 5 -7.00 21.65 -8.49
CA SER A 5 -7.05 20.54 -9.45
C SER A 5 -5.73 19.79 -9.54
N ILE A 6 -4.59 20.49 -9.39
CA ILE A 6 -3.26 19.88 -9.36
C ILE A 6 -3.06 19.12 -8.04
N ALA A 7 -3.43 19.74 -6.92
CA ALA A 7 -3.33 19.14 -5.60
C ALA A 7 -4.12 17.83 -5.50
N LEU A 8 -5.36 17.80 -6.00
CA LEU A 8 -6.21 16.59 -6.03
C LEU A 8 -5.61 15.46 -6.86
N ARG A 9 -5.03 15.76 -8.03
CA ARG A 9 -4.40 14.75 -8.90
C ARG A 9 -3.21 14.06 -8.26
N HIS A 10 -2.47 14.78 -7.41
CA HIS A 10 -1.30 14.26 -6.73
C HIS A 10 -1.58 13.84 -5.28
N GLY A 11 -2.82 13.96 -4.79
CA GLY A 11 -3.16 13.64 -3.39
C GLY A 11 -2.50 14.58 -2.37
N ILE A 12 -2.15 15.81 -2.77
CA ILE A 12 -1.46 16.80 -1.93
C ILE A 12 -2.46 17.84 -1.44
N ASN A 13 -2.22 18.45 -0.27
CA ASN A 13 -3.06 19.52 0.26
C ASN A 13 -2.91 20.84 -0.55
N ALA A 14 -4.02 21.41 -1.04
CA ALA A 14 -3.99 22.64 -1.84
C ALA A 14 -3.45 23.88 -1.09
N ASN A 15 -3.64 23.95 0.23
CA ASN A 15 -3.09 25.04 1.06
C ASN A 15 -1.58 24.95 1.15
N LEU A 16 -1.04 23.73 1.14
CA LEU A 16 0.41 23.50 1.16
C LEU A 16 1.04 23.94 -0.17
N VAL A 17 0.42 23.56 -1.31
CA VAL A 17 0.84 24.00 -2.64
C VAL A 17 0.84 25.53 -2.74
N ARG A 18 -0.21 26.20 -2.23
CA ARG A 18 -0.30 27.66 -2.22
C ARG A 18 0.83 28.32 -1.43
N LYS A 19 1.25 27.73 -0.30
CA LYS A 19 2.39 28.22 0.50
C LYS A 19 3.72 28.01 -0.19
N TRP A 20 3.89 26.93 -0.95
CA TRP A 20 5.14 26.60 -1.63
C TRP A 20 5.39 27.41 -2.91
N ILE A 21 4.35 27.76 -3.67
CA ILE A 21 4.50 28.54 -4.91
C ILE A 21 5.39 29.78 -4.75
N PRO A 22 5.20 30.68 -3.76
CA PRO A 22 6.08 31.83 -3.61
C PRO A 22 7.49 31.47 -3.13
N LEU A 23 7.65 30.39 -2.34
CA LEU A 23 8.96 29.96 -1.82
C LEU A 23 9.87 29.37 -2.91
N TYR A 24 9.29 28.81 -3.96
CA TYR A 24 10.00 28.14 -5.05
C TYR A 24 9.90 28.90 -6.39
N ARG A 25 9.30 30.09 -6.41
CA ARG A 25 9.07 30.87 -7.64
C ARG A 25 10.37 31.28 -8.33
N ASP A 26 11.33 31.76 -7.54
CA ASP A 26 12.61 32.29 -8.02
C ASP A 26 13.74 31.26 -7.89
N ARG A 27 13.41 30.05 -7.42
CA ARG A 27 14.36 28.96 -7.31
C ARG A 27 14.48 28.31 -8.69
N GLN A 28 15.58 28.59 -9.38
CA GLN A 28 15.93 27.81 -10.56
C GLN A 28 16.02 26.34 -10.13
N PRO A 29 15.39 25.39 -10.85
CA PRO A 29 15.52 23.99 -10.50
C PRO A 29 17.00 23.65 -10.54
N ASP A 30 17.59 23.44 -9.35
CA ASP A 30 18.89 22.79 -9.24
C ASP A 30 18.80 21.52 -10.09
N ALA A 31 19.87 21.20 -10.82
CA ALA A 31 19.95 19.93 -11.55
C ALA A 31 19.85 18.81 -10.50
N LEU A 32 18.62 18.40 -10.19
CA LEU A 32 18.36 17.39 -9.20
C LEU A 32 19.08 16.13 -9.69
N PRO A 33 19.89 15.47 -8.83
CA PRO A 33 20.51 14.23 -9.22
C PRO A 33 19.41 13.29 -9.73
N ALA A 34 19.66 12.64 -10.88
CA ALA A 34 18.72 11.70 -11.45
C ALA A 34 18.32 10.68 -10.38
N PHE A 35 17.02 10.37 -10.29
CA PHE A 35 16.53 9.33 -9.39
C PHE A 35 17.35 8.06 -9.60
N VAL A 36 18.14 7.68 -8.60
CA VAL A 36 18.90 6.43 -8.63
C VAL A 36 17.90 5.32 -8.31
N PRO A 37 17.70 4.34 -9.19
CA PRO A 37 16.87 3.19 -8.89
C PRO A 37 17.45 2.48 -7.67
N LEU A 38 16.75 2.53 -6.55
CA LEU A 38 17.08 1.68 -5.42
C LEU A 38 16.60 0.27 -5.78
N THR A 39 17.55 -0.63 -6.01
CA THR A 39 17.25 -2.06 -6.11
C THR A 39 16.78 -2.51 -4.73
N MET A 40 15.47 -2.45 -4.51
CA MET A 40 14.86 -3.14 -3.39
C MET A 40 15.10 -4.63 -3.64
N LYS A 41 15.95 -5.24 -2.81
CA LYS A 41 16.02 -6.69 -2.75
C LYS A 41 14.58 -7.16 -2.55
N PRO A 42 14.03 -8.03 -3.41
CA PRO A 42 12.78 -8.69 -3.07
C PRO A 42 13.07 -9.36 -1.75
N GLU A 43 12.52 -8.81 -0.67
CA GLU A 43 12.45 -9.52 0.60
C GLU A 43 11.85 -10.85 0.19
N SER A 44 12.64 -11.92 0.34
CA SER A 44 12.13 -13.24 0.04
C SER A 44 10.89 -13.31 0.89
N ALA A 45 9.72 -13.31 0.24
CA ALA A 45 8.50 -13.73 0.86
C ALA A 45 8.74 -15.20 1.18
N GLN A 46 9.50 -15.44 2.25
CA GLN A 46 9.38 -16.65 3.02
C GLN A 46 7.88 -16.78 3.19
N PRO A 47 7.27 -17.91 2.81
CA PRO A 47 5.84 -18.08 2.94
C PRO A 47 5.53 -17.92 4.42
N THR A 48 5.17 -16.70 4.82
CA THR A 48 4.81 -16.37 6.18
C THR A 48 3.48 -17.06 6.33
N LEU A 49 3.53 -18.24 6.94
CA LEU A 49 2.36 -19.03 7.25
C LEU A 49 1.50 -18.15 8.14
N ALA A 50 0.44 -17.59 7.57
CA ALA A 50 -0.49 -16.76 8.29
C ALA A 50 -1.30 -17.68 9.18
N HIS A 51 -1.29 -17.39 10.47
CA HIS A 51 -2.12 -18.09 11.44
C HIS A 51 -3.49 -17.45 11.43
N ILE A 52 -4.50 -18.14 10.91
CA ILE A 52 -5.86 -17.64 10.78
C ILE A 52 -6.73 -18.40 11.78
N GLU A 53 -7.28 -17.68 12.75
CA GLU A 53 -8.25 -18.21 13.71
C GLU A 53 -9.67 -17.92 13.22
N ILE A 54 -10.41 -18.98 12.91
CA ILE A 54 -11.78 -18.88 12.40
C ILE A 54 -12.73 -19.41 13.48
N PRO A 55 -13.63 -18.57 14.03
CA PRO A 55 -14.66 -19.05 14.93
C PRO A 55 -15.71 -19.83 14.13
N PHE A 56 -15.84 -21.14 14.36
CA PHE A 56 -16.80 -22.01 13.71
C PHE A 56 -17.75 -22.67 14.72
N LYS A 57 -19.00 -22.20 14.73
CA LYS A 57 -20.05 -22.61 15.69
C LYS A 57 -19.62 -22.46 17.15
N GLN A 58 -19.12 -23.53 17.77
CA GLN A 58 -18.70 -23.63 19.19
C GLN A 58 -17.19 -23.89 19.35
N HIS A 59 -16.42 -23.96 18.25
CA HIS A 59 -14.98 -24.22 18.28
C HIS A 59 -14.21 -23.16 17.48
N THR A 60 -13.01 -22.81 17.95
CA THR A 60 -12.06 -22.00 17.19
C THR A 60 -11.21 -22.92 16.34
N LEU A 61 -11.32 -22.81 15.01
CA LEU A 61 -10.47 -23.53 14.08
C LEU A 61 -9.24 -22.69 13.79
N THR A 62 -8.09 -23.24 14.16
CA THR A 62 -6.79 -22.65 13.87
C THR A 62 -6.26 -23.22 12.56
N VAL A 63 -6.18 -22.39 11.52
CA VAL A 63 -5.69 -22.81 10.20
C VAL A 63 -4.43 -22.03 9.87
N THR A 64 -3.38 -22.77 9.56
CA THR A 64 -2.12 -22.21 9.10
C THR A 64 -2.14 -22.15 7.57
N TRP A 65 -2.30 -20.96 7.00
CA TRP A 65 -2.45 -20.79 5.55
C TRP A 65 -1.24 -20.09 4.92
N PRO A 66 -0.69 -20.59 3.81
CA PRO A 66 0.43 -19.94 3.13
C PRO A 66 -0.01 -18.64 2.45
N THR A 67 0.71 -17.53 2.70
CA THR A 67 0.43 -16.20 2.10
C THR A 67 0.53 -16.15 0.57
N VAL A 68 1.07 -17.21 -0.07
CA VAL A 68 1.18 -17.34 -1.53
C VAL A 68 -0.15 -17.74 -2.21
N ASP A 69 -1.16 -18.23 -1.47
CA ASP A 69 -2.45 -18.63 -2.05
C ASP A 69 -3.66 -18.00 -1.32
N PRO A 70 -3.91 -16.70 -1.49
CA PRO A 70 -5.06 -16.03 -0.85
C PRO A 70 -6.42 -16.55 -1.38
N ASP A 71 -6.48 -16.99 -2.64
CA ASP A 71 -7.70 -17.46 -3.28
C ASP A 71 -8.17 -18.81 -2.71
N GLY A 72 -7.24 -19.73 -2.43
CA GLY A 72 -7.55 -20.98 -1.75
C GLY A 72 -8.12 -20.76 -0.33
N CYS A 73 -7.58 -19.79 0.41
CA CYS A 73 -8.08 -19.42 1.73
C CYS A 73 -9.53 -18.94 1.67
N ALA A 74 -9.83 -18.03 0.73
CA ALA A 74 -11.19 -17.52 0.55
C ALA A 74 -12.19 -18.62 0.17
N ARG A 75 -11.79 -19.61 -0.64
CA ARG A 75 -12.63 -20.78 -0.98
C ARG A 75 -12.89 -21.65 0.25
N PHE A 76 -11.89 -21.91 1.07
CA PHE A 76 -12.02 -22.68 2.31
C PHE A 76 -12.99 -22.00 3.30
N ILE A 77 -12.79 -20.70 3.55
CA ILE A 77 -13.68 -19.93 4.43
C ILE A 77 -15.12 -19.92 3.90
N ARG A 78 -15.34 -19.74 2.59
CA ARG A 78 -16.69 -19.82 1.99
C ARG A 78 -17.33 -21.19 2.14
N GLY A 79 -16.54 -22.26 2.12
CA GLY A 79 -17.00 -23.62 2.39
C GLY A 79 -17.45 -23.82 3.85
N LEU A 80 -16.80 -23.15 4.79
CA LEU A 80 -17.17 -23.18 6.20
C LEU A 80 -18.44 -22.35 6.52
N VAL A 81 -18.79 -21.35 5.72
CA VAL A 81 -19.99 -20.52 5.96
C VAL A 81 -21.29 -21.17 5.42
N LYS A 82 -21.18 -22.31 4.73
CA LYS A 82 -22.33 -23.15 4.31
C LYS A 82 -22.75 -24.12 5.40
#